data_AF-A0A7X3Y7J4-F1
#
_entry.id   AF-A0A7X3Y7J4-F1
#
_cell.length_a   1.000
_cell.length_b   1.000
_cell.length_c   1.000
_cell.angle_alpha   90.00
_cell.angle_beta   90.00
_cell.angle_gamma   90.00
#
_symmetry.space_group_name_H-M   'P 1'
#
loop_
_entity.id
_entity.type
_entity.pdbx_description
1 polymer ?
#
loop_
_entity_poly.entity_id
_entity_poly.type
_entity_poly.pdbx_seq_one_letter_code
_entity_poly.pdbx_strand_id
1 'polypeptide(L)'
;MDWPRLENIEFAAYTVLHLEDVPAELVTAIDRYLRDREAFIHSDPDILGGTPVIRGTRITVYSVLGRLDGGETIDDLVEDYPGIDPRAFETAELYARSHPLRGRPAGRPWKTAS
;
A
#
# COMPACT_ATOMS: atom_id res chain seq x y z
N MET A 1 -2.89 19.14 27.66
CA MET A 1 -2.62 17.74 28.04
C MET A 1 -1.14 17.53 27.81
N ASP A 2 -0.36 17.43 28.90
CA ASP A 2 1.10 17.40 28.86
C ASP A 2 1.53 15.94 28.72
N TRP A 3 2.15 15.60 27.58
CA TRP A 3 2.61 14.23 27.33
C TRP A 3 3.99 14.06 27.97
N PRO A 4 4.22 13.04 28.81
CA PRO A 4 5.52 12.85 29.43
C PRO A 4 6.58 12.59 28.35
N ARG A 5 7.75 13.24 28.48
CA ARG A 5 8.93 12.87 27.71
C ARG A 5 9.39 11.49 28.16
N LEU A 6 9.10 10.47 27.36
CA LEU A 6 9.57 9.11 27.59
C LEU A 6 10.97 9.00 26.99
N GLU A 7 12.00 8.88 27.85
CA GLU A 7 13.40 8.80 27.43
C GLU A 7 13.74 7.45 26.78
N ASN A 8 12.98 6.38 27.05
CA ASN A 8 13.07 5.08 26.38
C ASN A 8 11.69 4.42 26.29
N ILE A 9 11.35 3.89 25.11
CA ILE A 9 10.19 3.02 24.89
C ILE A 9 10.75 1.64 24.51
N GLU A 10 10.69 0.69 25.44
CA GLU A 10 10.85 -0.73 25.11
C GLU A 10 9.50 -1.23 24.59
N PHE A 11 9.43 -1.50 23.28
CA PHE A 11 8.25 -2.15 22.71
C PHE A 11 8.21 -3.61 23.18
N ALA A 12 7.18 -3.96 23.94
CA ALA A 12 6.78 -5.36 24.06
C ALA A 12 6.44 -5.91 22.65
N ALA A 13 6.45 -7.23 22.48
CA ALA A 13 6.23 -7.88 21.18
C ALA A 13 4.89 -7.52 20.51
N TYR A 14 3.96 -6.87 21.22
CA TYR A 14 2.76 -6.29 20.64
C TYR A 14 2.32 -5.02 21.39
N THR A 15 1.70 -4.10 20.64
CA THR A 15 0.95 -2.95 21.17
C THR A 15 -0.53 -3.20 20.91
N VAL A 16 -1.37 -3.13 21.94
CA VAL A 16 -2.83 -3.19 21.77
C VAL A 16 -3.35 -1.76 21.67
N LEU A 17 -3.97 -1.43 20.53
CA LEU A 17 -4.65 -0.16 20.34
C LEU A 17 -6.14 -0.36 20.70
N HIS A 18 -6.60 0.27 21.77
CA HIS A 18 -8.02 0.30 22.11
C HIS A 18 -8.67 1.50 21.38
N LEU A 19 -9.48 1.20 20.36
CA LEU A 19 -10.30 2.18 19.67
C LEU A 19 -11.70 2.10 20.26
N GLU A 20 -12.10 3.09 21.04
CA GLU A 20 -13.36 3.05 21.80
C GLU A 20 -14.58 3.24 20.91
N ASP A 21 -14.46 3.98 19.80
CA ASP A 21 -15.56 4.29 18.89
C ASP A 21 -15.10 4.22 17.43
N VAL A 22 -15.19 3.02 16.82
CA VAL A 22 -14.97 2.85 15.38
C VAL A 22 -16.33 2.86 14.68
N PRO A 23 -16.61 3.84 13.78
CA PRO A 23 -17.86 3.85 13.02
C PRO A 23 -18.02 2.55 12.21
N ALA A 24 -19.25 2.03 12.13
CA ALA A 24 -19.54 0.79 11.40
C ALA A 24 -19.16 0.88 9.91
N GLU A 25 -19.23 2.09 9.34
CA GLU A 25 -18.82 2.39 7.98
C GLU A 25 -17.31 2.16 7.79
N LEU A 26 -16.49 2.51 8.79
CA LEU A 26 -15.04 2.29 8.74
C LEU A 26 -14.70 0.81 8.85
N VAL A 27 -15.38 0.06 9.73
CA VAL A 27 -15.22 -1.40 9.83
C VAL A 27 -15.54 -2.06 8.49
N THR A 28 -16.63 -1.64 7.86
CA THR A 28 -17.04 -2.13 6.53
C THR A 28 -16.01 -1.81 5.45
N ALA A 29 -15.49 -0.58 5.45
CA ALA A 29 -14.47 -0.16 4.49
C ALA A 29 -13.16 -0.95 4.63
N ILE A 30 -12.73 -1.22 5.87
CA ILE A 30 -11.54 -2.03 6.18
C ILE A 30 -11.75 -3.47 5.71
N ASP A 31 -12.87 -4.09 6.06
CA ASP A 31 -13.20 -5.45 5.66
C ASP A 31 -13.23 -5.60 4.12
N ARG A 32 -13.83 -4.63 3.43
CA ARG A 32 -13.80 -4.56 1.95
C ARG A 32 -12.38 -4.48 1.41
N TYR A 33 -11.59 -3.54 1.90
CA TYR A 33 -10.20 -3.37 1.45
C TYR A 33 -9.37 -4.64 1.69
N LEU A 34 -9.50 -5.29 2.85
CA LEU A 34 -8.73 -6.49 3.16
C LEU A 34 -9.09 -7.65 2.21
N ARG A 35 -10.39 -7.82 1.90
CA ARG A 35 -10.84 -8.83 0.93
C ARG A 35 -10.33 -8.53 -0.48
N ASP A 36 -10.52 -7.30 -0.96
CA ASP A 36 -10.12 -6.91 -2.31
C ASP A 36 -8.58 -6.94 -2.46
N ARG A 37 -7.82 -6.55 -1.43
CA ARG A 37 -6.36 -6.67 -1.41
C ARG A 37 -5.91 -8.12 -1.58
N GLU A 38 -6.49 -9.05 -0.83
CA GLU A 38 -6.14 -10.47 -0.94
C GLU A 38 -6.48 -11.03 -2.33
N ALA A 39 -7.64 -10.62 -2.87
CA ALA A 39 -8.09 -11.05 -4.19
C ALA A 39 -7.18 -10.50 -5.31
N PHE A 40 -6.87 -9.20 -5.27
CA PHE A 40 -6.30 -8.49 -6.41
C PHE A 40 -4.81 -8.18 -6.30
N ILE A 41 -4.22 -8.07 -5.12
CA ILE A 41 -2.82 -7.64 -4.98
C ILE A 41 -1.94 -8.83 -4.60
N HIS A 42 -0.89 -9.05 -5.37
CA HIS A 42 0.04 -10.16 -5.17
C HIS A 42 1.49 -9.67 -5.23
N SER A 43 2.36 -10.28 -4.42
CA SER A 43 3.79 -10.02 -4.40
C SER A 43 4.52 -11.35 -4.37
N ASP A 44 5.38 -11.56 -5.37
CA ASP A 44 6.15 -12.79 -5.54
C ASP A 44 7.58 -12.40 -5.94
N PRO A 45 8.63 -12.88 -5.25
CA PRO A 45 10.02 -12.61 -5.62
C PRO A 45 10.36 -12.87 -7.09
N ASP A 46 9.71 -13.85 -7.72
CA ASP A 46 9.93 -14.23 -9.12
C ASP A 46 9.18 -13.28 -10.09
N ILE A 47 8.27 -12.46 -9.59
CA ILE A 47 7.51 -11.46 -10.36
C ILE A 47 8.00 -10.05 -9.99
N LEU A 48 8.76 -9.42 -10.89
CA LEU A 48 9.27 -8.06 -10.70
C LEU A 48 10.02 -7.87 -9.36
N GLY A 49 10.73 -8.91 -8.90
CA GLY A 49 11.52 -8.86 -7.68
C GLY A 49 10.67 -8.69 -6.40
N GLY A 50 9.41 -9.15 -6.40
CA GLY A 50 8.51 -8.99 -5.26
C GLY A 50 7.76 -7.66 -5.24
N THR A 51 7.87 -6.84 -6.29
CA THR A 51 7.08 -5.60 -6.38
C THR A 51 5.58 -5.95 -6.43
N PRO A 52 4.72 -5.34 -5.60
CA PRO A 52 3.29 -5.64 -5.62
C PRO A 52 2.64 -5.32 -6.96
N VAL A 53 1.89 -6.28 -7.50
CA VAL A 53 1.19 -6.22 -8.78
C VAL A 53 -0.29 -6.56 -8.64
N ILE A 54 -1.09 -6.12 -9.61
CA ILE A 54 -2.43 -6.69 -9.82
C ILE A 54 -2.27 -8.15 -10.26
N ARG A 55 -2.95 -9.07 -9.55
CA ARG A 55 -2.88 -10.52 -9.75
C ARG A 55 -3.17 -10.90 -11.19
N GLY A 56 -2.34 -11.79 -11.74
CA GLY A 56 -2.46 -12.23 -13.13
C GLY A 56 -1.91 -11.23 -14.15
N THR A 57 -1.30 -10.13 -13.70
CA THR A 57 -0.71 -9.11 -14.57
C THR A 57 0.73 -8.78 -14.15
N ARG A 58 1.40 -7.93 -14.92
CA ARG A 58 2.65 -7.25 -14.51
C ARG A 58 2.44 -5.76 -14.23
N ILE A 59 1.19 -5.34 -14.03
CA ILE A 59 0.84 -3.96 -13.70
C ILE A 59 1.09 -3.75 -12.21
N THR A 60 2.05 -2.90 -11.87
CA THR A 60 2.42 -2.65 -10.47
C THR A 60 1.42 -1.70 -9.81
N VAL A 61 1.25 -1.82 -8.49
CA VAL A 61 0.44 -0.86 -7.72
C VAL A 61 0.95 0.57 -7.85
N TYR A 62 2.28 0.74 -7.99
CA TYR A 62 2.91 2.05 -8.13
C TYR A 62 2.74 2.66 -9.52
N SER A 63 2.69 1.84 -10.58
CA SER A 63 2.36 2.34 -11.92
C SER A 63 0.91 2.78 -12.02
N VAL A 64 -0.02 2.09 -11.34
CA VAL A 64 -1.41 2.54 -11.22
C VAL A 64 -1.46 3.91 -10.53
N LEU A 65 -0.86 4.02 -9.35
CA LEU A 65 -0.81 5.28 -8.61
C LEU A 65 -0.16 6.40 -9.43
N GLY A 66 0.94 6.12 -10.14
CA GLY A 66 1.62 7.12 -10.97
C GLY A 66 0.77 7.64 -12.14
N ARG A 67 -0.08 6.80 -12.74
CA ARG A 67 -1.03 7.22 -13.79
C ARG A 67 -2.16 8.07 -13.21
N LEU A 68 -2.73 7.65 -12.08
CA LEU A 68 -3.77 8.41 -11.39
C LEU A 68 -3.26 9.78 -10.91
N ASP A 69 -2.06 9.84 -10.31
CA ASP A 69 -1.41 11.10 -9.94
C ASP A 69 -1.03 11.93 -11.19
N GLY A 70 -0.90 11.29 -12.36
CA GLY A 70 -0.74 11.92 -13.68
C GLY A 70 -2.04 12.48 -14.28
N GLY A 71 -3.17 12.31 -13.61
CA GLY A 71 -4.47 12.86 -14.00
C GLY A 71 -5.40 11.90 -14.72
N GLU A 72 -5.01 10.63 -14.87
CA GLU A 72 -5.91 9.60 -15.39
C GLU A 72 -6.95 9.16 -14.35
N THR A 73 -8.07 8.66 -14.83
CA THR A 73 -9.16 8.11 -14.00
C THR A 73 -9.12 6.58 -13.98
N ILE A 74 -9.87 5.98 -13.05
CA ILE A 74 -10.05 4.52 -13.03
C ILE A 74 -10.71 4.04 -14.33
N ASP A 75 -11.63 4.82 -14.90
CA ASP A 75 -12.29 4.48 -16.17
C ASP A 75 -11.29 4.43 -17.33
N ASP A 76 -10.33 5.37 -17.39
CA ASP A 76 -9.26 5.35 -18.39
C ASP A 76 -8.41 4.07 -18.27
N LEU A 77 -8.10 3.65 -17.03
CA LEU A 77 -7.36 2.41 -16.79
C LEU A 77 -8.17 1.16 -17.19
N VAL A 78 -9.49 1.18 -16.99
CA VAL A 78 -10.38 0.08 -17.38
C VAL A 78 -10.53 0.03 -18.90
N GLU A 79 -10.56 1.18 -19.58
CA GLU A 79 -10.57 1.23 -21.05
C GLU A 79 -9.29 0.61 -21.64
N ASP A 80 -8.13 0.92 -21.07
CA ASP A 80 -6.84 0.31 -21.45
C ASP A 80 -6.78 -1.20 -21.13
N TYR A 81 -7.47 -1.64 -20.07
CA TYR A 81 -7.42 -3.01 -19.56
C TYR A 81 -8.82 -3.57 -19.24
N PRO A 82 -9.67 -3.84 -20.24
CA PRO A 82 -11.09 -4.17 -20.04
C PRO A 82 -11.35 -5.50 -19.33
N GLY A 83 -10.32 -6.35 -19.19
CA GLY A 83 -10.39 -7.61 -18.44
C GLY A 83 -10.08 -7.48 -16.96
N ILE A 84 -9.71 -6.29 -16.48
CA ILE A 84 -9.37 -6.04 -15.07
C ILE A 84 -10.58 -5.42 -14.37
N ASP A 85 -10.97 -6.01 -13.23
CA ASP A 85 -12.02 -5.46 -12.38
C ASP A 85 -11.59 -4.06 -11.86
N PRO A 86 -12.42 -3.02 -11.98
CA PRO A 86 -12.10 -1.68 -11.51
C PRO A 86 -11.62 -1.63 -10.05
N ARG A 87 -12.14 -2.51 -9.19
CA ARG A 87 -11.73 -2.62 -7.79
C ARG A 87 -10.27 -3.00 -7.62
N ALA A 88 -9.67 -3.68 -8.61
CA ALA A 88 -8.24 -3.98 -8.58
C ALA A 88 -7.40 -2.71 -8.69
N PHE A 89 -7.82 -1.74 -9.52
CA PHE A 89 -7.16 -0.44 -9.64
C PHE A 89 -7.34 0.42 -8.38
N GLU A 90 -8.56 0.49 -7.85
CA GLU A 90 -8.86 1.20 -6.59
C GLU A 90 -8.03 0.63 -5.42
N THR A 91 -7.96 -0.70 -5.33
CA THR A 91 -7.18 -1.39 -4.30
C THR A 91 -5.68 -1.17 -4.49
N ALA A 92 -5.20 -1.17 -5.74
CA ALA A 92 -3.81 -0.89 -6.07
C ALA A 92 -3.42 0.54 -5.65
N GLU A 93 -4.27 1.54 -5.92
CA GLU A 93 -4.05 2.91 -5.47
C GLU A 93 -3.93 2.99 -3.94
N LEU A 94 -4.91 2.45 -3.22
CA LEU A 94 -4.94 2.48 -1.75
C LEU A 94 -3.74 1.73 -1.14
N TYR A 95 -3.35 0.61 -1.74
CA TYR A 95 -2.15 -0.11 -1.34
C TYR A 95 -0.90 0.76 -1.51
N ALA A 96 -0.72 1.37 -2.69
CA ALA A 96 0.47 2.17 -2.99
C ALA A 96 0.58 3.41 -2.10
N ARG A 97 -0.54 4.09 -1.80
CA ARG A 97 -0.55 5.24 -0.87
C ARG A 97 -0.21 4.85 0.57
N SER A 98 -0.62 3.66 1.01
CA SER A 98 -0.30 3.14 2.35
C SER A 98 1.09 2.48 2.46
N HIS A 99 1.69 2.08 1.33
CA HIS A 99 3.00 1.47 1.24
C HIS A 99 3.89 2.23 0.24
N PRO A 100 4.19 3.51 0.48
CA PRO A 100 4.93 4.32 -0.49
C PRO A 100 6.31 3.71 -0.75
N LEU A 101 6.74 3.76 -2.01
CA LEU A 101 8.10 3.36 -2.38
C LEU A 101 9.08 4.16 -1.52
N ARG A 102 9.84 3.42 -0.71
CA ARG A 102 11.02 3.98 -0.05
C ARG A 102 12.03 4.25 -1.16
N GLY A 103 12.19 5.52 -1.52
CA GLY A 103 13.18 5.94 -2.50
C GLY A 103 14.56 5.39 -2.16
N ARG A 104 15.50 5.44 -3.12
CA ARG A 104 16.89 5.08 -2.86
C ARG A 104 17.34 5.76 -1.56
N PRO A 105 17.83 5.01 -0.55
CA PRO A 105 18.31 5.59 0.70
C PRO A 105 19.20 6.79 0.39
N ALA A 106 18.94 7.93 1.03
CA ALA A 106 19.75 9.12 0.82
C ALA A 106 21.20 8.79 1.19
N GLY A 107 22.12 8.98 0.25
CA GLY A 107 23.55 8.77 0.46
C GLY A 107 24.14 7.63 -0.37
N ARG A 108 25.47 7.50 -0.26
CA ARG A 108 26.27 6.44 -0.86
C ARG A 108 26.76 5.55 0.28
N PRO A 109 25.99 4.54 0.72
CA PRO A 109 26.34 3.73 1.90
C PRO A 109 27.71 3.01 1.77
N TRP A 110 28.18 2.80 0.53
CA TRP A 110 29.53 2.30 0.25
C TRP A 110 30.66 3.31 0.47
N LYS A 111 30.37 4.59 0.77
CA LYS A 111 31.39 5.57 1.19
C LYS A 111 31.74 5.45 2.67
N THR A 112 30.90 4.80 3.47
CA THR A 112 31.09 4.58 4.91
C THR A 112 31.55 3.17 5.25
N ALA A 113 31.59 2.27 4.27
CA ALA A 113 32.24 0.97 4.40
C ALA A 113 33.75 1.19 4.18
N SER A 114 34.49 1.37 5.28
CA SER A 114 35.95 1.28 5.33
C SER A 114 36.36 -0.08 5.89
#